data_AF-A0A2E8JK44-F1
#
_entry.id   AF-A0A2E8JK44-F1
#
_cell.length_a   1.000
_cell.length_b   1.000
_cell.length_c   1.000
_cell.angle_alpha   90.00
_cell.angle_beta   90.00
_cell.angle_gamma   90.00
#
_symmetry.space_group_name_H-M   'P 1'
#
loop_
_entity.id
_entity.type
_entity.pdbx_description
1 polymer ?
#
loop_
_entity_poly.entity_id
_entity_poly.type
_entity_poly.pdbx_seq_one_letter_code
_entity_poly.pdbx_strand_id
1 'polypeptide(L)'
;MAYEGQHIGISEQGILDDLLHLTSGSLGAVDQLLTQAAQALRDQVCAKGRVSAALVEQNQTAAHGLAWLATYAEALKQMQQWAEKLNADSRFGEVEALILQIAFGEYLCQIHGGIPISQSEIIRSHDMGISDAEAQGFVTKEVGVLIQDGNTQKARLRLVALMQENNADVTVGISGLDEELEMIRDQFRRYARERIEPVAHEWHLKDELIPMEIIDELAEMGVFGLTIPENLGGLGLSKATMAVVSEELSRGYIGVGSLGTRSEIAAELILCGGSDAQKSHWLPKIASAEMLPTAVFTEPNTGSDLGALRTRATKEGDDYRITGNKTWITHASRTHVMTLLARTDPESTDHRGLSMFLAEKIPGTDAEPFPTEGMSGGEIEVLGYRGMKEYELAFDQFHVKGENLLGGQEGKGFKQLMQTFESARIQTAARAVGVAQSALDVSMQYAQDRKQFGKSLIEFPRVANKLAMMAVEIMVARQLTYFSAFEKDNDRRCDLEAGMAKLLGARVAWSAADNGLQIHGGNGFALEYKISRILCDARILNIFEGAAEIQAQVIARRLLE
;
A
#
# COMPACT_ATOMS: atom_id res chain seq x y z
N MET A 1 0.25 -28.10 -31.15
CA MET A 1 -0.46 -29.39 -31.20
C MET A 1 -1.61 -29.31 -30.22
N ALA A 2 -2.82 -29.66 -30.64
CA ALA A 2 -3.98 -29.69 -29.74
C ALA A 2 -3.74 -30.77 -28.67
N TYR A 3 -3.74 -30.38 -27.40
CA TYR A 3 -3.61 -31.29 -26.28
C TYR A 3 -4.84 -32.21 -26.24
N GLU A 4 -4.64 -33.51 -26.44
CA GLU A 4 -5.65 -34.53 -26.12
C GLU A 4 -5.80 -34.59 -24.59
N GLY A 5 -6.96 -34.13 -24.13
CA GLY A 5 -7.26 -33.91 -22.72
C GLY A 5 -7.28 -35.18 -21.89
N GLN A 6 -6.39 -35.25 -20.90
CA GLN A 6 -6.76 -35.83 -19.62
C GLN A 6 -7.63 -34.78 -18.93
N HIS A 7 -8.95 -35.00 -18.91
CA HIS A 7 -9.86 -34.20 -18.11
C HIS A 7 -9.45 -34.32 -16.64
N ILE A 8 -8.85 -33.26 -16.09
CA ILE A 8 -8.74 -33.10 -14.65
C ILE A 8 -10.17 -32.93 -14.14
N GLY A 9 -10.52 -33.67 -13.09
CA GLY A 9 -11.85 -33.58 -12.50
C GLY A 9 -12.06 -32.18 -11.92
N ILE A 10 -13.27 -31.66 -12.13
CA ILE A 10 -13.74 -30.45 -11.49
C ILE A 10 -14.89 -30.86 -10.59
N SER A 11 -14.81 -30.50 -9.32
CA SER A 11 -15.83 -30.81 -8.33
C SER A 11 -17.19 -30.20 -8.70
N GLU A 12 -18.27 -30.66 -8.06
CA GLU A 12 -19.58 -30.04 -8.20
C GLU A 12 -19.55 -28.56 -7.80
N GLN A 13 -18.63 -28.16 -6.92
CA GLN A 13 -18.40 -26.78 -6.48
C GLN A 13 -17.57 -25.95 -7.47
N GLY A 14 -16.97 -26.57 -8.50
CA GLY A 14 -16.13 -25.87 -9.49
C GLY A 14 -14.66 -25.74 -9.10
N ILE A 15 -14.21 -26.55 -8.14
CA ILE A 15 -12.81 -26.61 -7.69
C ILE A 15 -12.08 -27.71 -8.46
N LEU A 16 -10.87 -27.44 -8.92
CA LEU A 16 -9.99 -28.38 -9.60
C LEU A 16 -9.47 -29.43 -8.61
N ASP A 17 -9.48 -30.69 -9.03
CA ASP A 17 -8.82 -31.76 -8.28
C ASP A 17 -7.31 -31.48 -8.17
N ASP A 18 -6.71 -31.84 -7.03
CA ASP A 18 -5.27 -31.70 -6.77
C ASP A 18 -4.75 -30.25 -6.89
N LEU A 19 -5.59 -29.28 -6.51
CA LEU A 19 -5.34 -27.85 -6.67
C LEU A 19 -3.96 -27.40 -6.16
N LEU A 20 -3.57 -27.77 -4.93
CA LEU A 20 -2.29 -27.35 -4.34
C LEU A 20 -1.09 -27.83 -5.14
N HIS A 21 -1.17 -29.03 -5.73
CA HIS A 21 -0.12 -29.56 -6.57
C HIS A 21 -0.08 -28.84 -7.92
N LEU A 22 -1.24 -28.55 -8.53
CA LEU A 22 -1.33 -27.78 -9.76
C LEU A 22 -0.74 -26.37 -9.60
N THR A 23 -1.11 -25.66 -8.53
CA THR A 23 -0.62 -24.31 -8.27
C THR A 23 0.88 -24.31 -7.96
N SER A 24 1.36 -25.22 -7.11
CA SER A 24 2.79 -25.41 -6.84
C SER A 24 3.59 -25.71 -8.12
N GLY A 25 3.10 -26.63 -8.95
CA GLY A 25 3.74 -27.04 -10.21
C GLY A 25 3.82 -25.93 -11.26
N SER A 26 2.95 -24.92 -11.19
CA SER A 26 2.97 -23.78 -12.11
C SER A 26 4.06 -22.75 -11.81
N LEU A 27 4.52 -22.65 -10.55
CA LEU A 27 5.46 -21.60 -10.11
C LEU A 27 6.82 -21.69 -10.82
N GLY A 28 7.29 -22.91 -11.13
CA GLY A 28 8.56 -23.10 -11.85
C GLY A 28 8.57 -22.44 -13.23
N ALA A 29 7.43 -22.46 -13.94
CA ALA A 29 7.30 -21.80 -15.24
C ALA A 29 7.32 -20.27 -15.11
N VAL A 30 6.69 -19.74 -14.05
CA VAL A 30 6.68 -18.30 -13.74
C VAL A 30 8.10 -17.81 -13.42
N ASP A 31 8.84 -18.55 -12.57
CA ASP A 31 10.22 -18.21 -12.21
C ASP A 31 11.18 -18.27 -13.40
N GLN A 32 11.00 -19.27 -14.28
CA GLN A 32 11.78 -19.37 -15.50
C GLN A 32 11.53 -18.17 -16.42
N LEU A 33 10.27 -17.78 -16.63
CA LEU A 33 9.91 -16.63 -17.46
C LEU A 33 10.46 -15.32 -16.86
N LEU A 34 10.37 -15.15 -15.55
CA LEU A 34 10.93 -13.99 -14.84
C LEU A 34 12.45 -13.91 -15.03
N THR A 35 13.15 -15.04 -14.90
CA THR A 35 14.60 -15.13 -15.11
C THR A 35 14.98 -14.76 -16.55
N GLN A 36 14.23 -15.25 -17.53
CA GLN A 36 14.42 -14.91 -18.94
C GLN A 36 14.19 -13.41 -19.20
N ALA A 37 13.13 -12.83 -18.62
CA ALA A 37 12.81 -11.41 -18.77
C ALA A 37 13.90 -10.52 -18.15
N ALA A 38 14.38 -10.90 -16.95
CA ALA A 38 15.46 -10.19 -16.28
C ALA A 38 16.75 -10.23 -17.10
N GLN A 39 17.10 -11.39 -17.67
CA GLN A 39 18.28 -11.53 -18.52
C GLN A 39 18.16 -10.72 -19.82
N ALA A 40 17.03 -10.83 -20.52
CA ALA A 40 16.76 -10.10 -21.76
C ALA A 40 16.84 -8.58 -21.55
N LEU A 41 16.28 -8.08 -20.45
CA LEU A 41 16.38 -6.67 -20.10
C LEU A 41 17.81 -6.27 -19.73
N ARG A 42 18.53 -7.09 -18.95
CA ARG A 42 19.92 -6.84 -18.56
C ARG A 42 20.82 -6.63 -19.76
N ASP A 43 20.63 -7.42 -20.82
CA ASP A 43 21.38 -7.30 -22.08
C ASP A 43 21.16 -5.95 -22.79
N GLN A 44 20.00 -5.32 -22.57
CA GLN A 44 19.64 -4.02 -23.17
C GLN A 44 20.09 -2.83 -22.30
N VAL A 45 20.13 -3.00 -20.97
CA VAL A 45 20.31 -1.88 -20.02
C VAL A 45 21.66 -1.87 -19.32
N CYS A 46 22.52 -2.87 -19.54
CA CYS A 46 23.89 -2.87 -19.03
C CYS A 46 24.87 -2.19 -20.00
N ALA A 47 25.65 -1.24 -19.47
CA ALA A 47 26.79 -0.65 -20.15
C ALA A 47 28.06 -0.89 -19.32
N LYS A 48 29.11 -1.44 -19.94
CA LYS A 48 30.38 -1.76 -19.26
C LYS A 48 30.20 -2.66 -18.02
N GLY A 49 29.28 -3.62 -18.09
CA GLY A 49 29.01 -4.59 -17.02
C GLY A 49 28.24 -4.03 -15.81
N ARG A 50 27.66 -2.82 -15.91
CA ARG A 50 26.80 -2.23 -14.88
C ARG A 50 25.48 -1.75 -15.47
N VAL A 51 24.42 -1.81 -14.68
CA VAL A 51 23.11 -1.24 -15.05
C VAL A 51 23.24 0.27 -15.25
N SER A 52 22.84 0.76 -16.42
CA SER A 52 22.90 2.17 -16.79
C SER A 52 21.54 2.83 -16.58
N ALA A 53 21.47 3.86 -15.73
CA ALA A 53 20.23 4.59 -15.47
C ALA A 53 19.59 5.14 -16.77
N ALA A 54 20.40 5.68 -17.68
CA ALA A 54 19.92 6.21 -18.95
C ALA A 54 19.36 5.12 -19.88
N LEU A 55 19.93 3.91 -19.87
CA LEU A 55 19.40 2.80 -20.68
C LEU A 55 18.14 2.21 -20.06
N VAL A 56 18.04 2.16 -18.73
CA VAL A 56 16.79 1.75 -18.07
C VAL A 56 15.69 2.76 -18.38
N GLU A 57 15.98 4.07 -18.39
CA GLU A 57 15.02 5.10 -18.79
C GLU A 57 14.58 4.95 -20.25
N GLN A 58 15.52 4.68 -21.17
CA GLN A 58 15.19 4.41 -22.59
C GLN A 58 14.33 3.16 -22.78
N ASN A 59 14.47 2.16 -21.90
CA ASN A 59 13.73 0.90 -21.93
C ASN A 59 12.74 0.81 -20.76
N GLN A 60 12.15 1.94 -20.36
CA GLN A 60 11.35 2.03 -19.14
C GLN A 60 10.13 1.11 -19.16
N THR A 61 9.45 0.97 -20.30
CA THR A 61 8.32 0.04 -20.46
C THR A 61 8.73 -1.40 -20.14
N ALA A 62 9.86 -1.87 -20.67
CA ALA A 62 10.37 -3.21 -20.40
C ALA A 62 10.80 -3.37 -18.93
N ALA A 63 11.44 -2.34 -18.35
CA ALA A 63 11.83 -2.33 -16.95
C ALA A 63 10.64 -2.40 -16.00
N HIS A 64 9.60 -1.60 -16.25
CA HIS A 64 8.38 -1.63 -15.45
C HIS A 64 7.63 -2.93 -15.67
N GLY A 65 7.65 -3.47 -16.89
CA GLY A 65 7.14 -4.81 -17.19
C GLY A 65 7.79 -5.89 -16.33
N LEU A 66 9.12 -5.88 -16.21
CA LEU A 66 9.84 -6.80 -15.33
C LEU A 66 9.41 -6.65 -13.86
N ALA A 67 9.23 -5.42 -13.38
CA ALA A 67 8.78 -5.16 -12.01
C ALA A 67 7.37 -5.72 -11.74
N TRP A 68 6.45 -5.59 -12.68
CA TRP A 68 5.10 -6.13 -12.57
C TRP A 68 5.06 -7.66 -12.73
N LEU A 69 5.86 -8.25 -13.63
CA LEU A 69 6.02 -9.69 -13.71
C LEU A 69 6.57 -10.27 -12.41
N ALA A 70 7.59 -9.63 -11.82
CA ALA A 70 8.14 -10.03 -10.53
C ALA A 70 7.11 -9.91 -9.40
N THR A 71 6.28 -8.86 -9.43
CA THR A 71 5.18 -8.65 -8.47
C THR A 71 4.16 -9.80 -8.55
N TYR A 72 3.79 -10.23 -9.77
CA TYR A 72 2.87 -11.35 -9.97
C TYR A 72 3.47 -12.69 -9.56
N ALA A 73 4.76 -12.91 -9.88
CA ALA A 73 5.48 -14.10 -9.47
C ALA A 73 5.52 -14.22 -7.94
N GLU A 74 5.87 -13.14 -7.25
CA GLU A 74 5.93 -13.12 -5.79
C GLU A 74 4.54 -13.28 -5.18
N ALA A 75 3.52 -12.59 -5.71
CA ALA A 75 2.14 -12.75 -5.28
C ALA A 75 1.65 -14.20 -5.37
N LEU A 76 1.93 -14.91 -6.46
CA LEU A 76 1.56 -16.32 -6.62
C LEU A 76 2.30 -17.24 -5.64
N LYS A 77 3.60 -16.98 -5.38
CA LYS A 77 4.36 -17.71 -4.36
C LYS A 77 3.76 -17.53 -2.97
N GLN A 78 3.42 -16.29 -2.61
CA GLN A 78 2.84 -16.01 -1.30
C GLN A 78 1.43 -16.62 -1.16
N MET A 79 0.64 -16.64 -2.22
CA MET A 79 -0.64 -17.37 -2.22
C MET A 79 -0.47 -18.88 -2.08
N GLN A 80 0.53 -19.48 -2.73
CA GLN A 80 0.83 -20.91 -2.54
C GLN A 80 1.22 -21.20 -1.09
N GLN A 81 2.12 -20.40 -0.50
CA GLN A 81 2.58 -20.58 0.88
C GLN A 81 1.44 -20.41 1.89
N TRP A 82 0.58 -19.41 1.68
CA TRP A 82 -0.64 -19.22 2.47
C TRP A 82 -1.52 -20.46 2.45
N ALA A 83 -1.80 -21.00 1.26
CA ALA A 83 -2.66 -22.18 1.11
C ALA A 83 -2.04 -23.45 1.71
N GLU A 84 -0.72 -23.66 1.52
CA GLU A 84 0.01 -24.79 2.11
C GLU A 84 0.02 -24.72 3.64
N LYS A 85 0.22 -23.52 4.22
CA LYS A 85 0.17 -23.30 5.66
C LYS A 85 -1.23 -23.64 6.21
N LEU A 86 -2.28 -23.10 5.60
CA LEU A 86 -3.65 -23.41 6.01
C LEU A 86 -3.97 -24.90 5.86
N ASN A 87 -3.46 -25.56 4.82
CA ASN A 87 -3.67 -26.98 4.62
C ASN A 87 -2.96 -27.82 5.69
N ALA A 88 -1.73 -27.46 6.06
CA ALA A 88 -1.00 -28.08 7.17
C ALA A 88 -1.75 -27.92 8.50
N ASP A 89 -2.39 -26.77 8.71
CA ASP A 89 -3.20 -26.47 9.90
C ASP A 89 -4.62 -27.05 9.82
N SER A 90 -4.99 -27.78 8.75
CA SER A 90 -6.35 -28.30 8.50
C SER A 90 -7.44 -27.21 8.44
N ARG A 91 -7.05 -26.01 8.01
CA ARG A 91 -7.89 -24.80 7.86
C ARG A 91 -8.13 -24.40 6.40
N PHE A 92 -7.58 -25.12 5.43
CA PHE A 92 -7.79 -24.86 4.01
C PHE A 92 -9.15 -25.37 3.55
N GLY A 93 -10.13 -24.46 3.52
CA GLY A 93 -11.53 -24.75 3.20
C GLY A 93 -11.92 -24.41 1.76
N GLU A 94 -13.23 -24.46 1.49
CA GLU A 94 -13.78 -24.20 0.15
C GLU A 94 -13.54 -22.76 -0.31
N VAL A 95 -13.68 -21.79 0.60
CA VAL A 95 -13.44 -20.37 0.30
C VAL A 95 -11.97 -20.15 -0.09
N GLU A 96 -11.06 -20.71 0.68
CA GLU A 96 -9.61 -20.59 0.44
C GLU A 96 -9.21 -21.25 -0.89
N ALA A 97 -9.74 -22.44 -1.17
CA ALA A 97 -9.50 -23.15 -2.42
C ALA A 97 -10.01 -22.37 -3.65
N LEU A 98 -11.20 -21.77 -3.57
CA LEU A 98 -11.74 -20.94 -4.64
C LEU A 98 -10.91 -19.68 -4.86
N ILE A 99 -10.49 -19.01 -3.77
CA ILE A 99 -9.62 -17.83 -3.87
C ILE A 99 -8.30 -18.20 -4.54
N LEU A 100 -7.63 -19.27 -4.08
CA LEU A 100 -6.37 -19.73 -4.64
C LEU A 100 -6.50 -20.08 -6.13
N GLN A 101 -7.51 -20.87 -6.48
CA GLN A 101 -7.74 -21.30 -7.86
C GLN A 101 -8.00 -20.12 -8.80
N ILE A 102 -8.86 -19.18 -8.38
CA ILE A 102 -9.20 -18.00 -9.18
C ILE A 102 -7.97 -17.08 -9.31
N ALA A 103 -7.19 -16.91 -8.23
CA ALA A 103 -5.96 -16.11 -8.25
C ALA A 103 -4.96 -16.66 -9.27
N PHE A 104 -4.62 -17.95 -9.17
CA PHE A 104 -3.70 -18.59 -10.11
C PHE A 104 -4.24 -18.56 -11.54
N GLY A 105 -5.52 -18.88 -11.75
CA GLY A 105 -6.11 -18.85 -13.08
C GLY A 105 -6.07 -17.46 -13.73
N GLU A 106 -6.38 -16.40 -12.98
CA GLU A 106 -6.35 -15.03 -13.48
C GLU A 106 -4.91 -14.53 -13.70
N TYR A 107 -4.03 -14.69 -12.72
CA TYR A 107 -2.70 -14.09 -12.76
C TYR A 107 -1.80 -14.82 -13.78
N LEU A 108 -1.93 -16.14 -13.93
CA LEU A 108 -1.25 -16.86 -15.01
C LEU A 108 -1.80 -16.48 -16.40
N CYS A 109 -3.11 -16.26 -16.52
CA CYS A 109 -3.72 -15.79 -17.76
C CYS A 109 -3.22 -14.38 -18.13
N GLN A 110 -3.06 -13.50 -17.16
CA GLN A 110 -2.48 -12.17 -17.37
C GLN A 110 -0.97 -12.22 -17.64
N ILE A 111 -0.19 -13.09 -17.01
CA ILE A 111 1.22 -13.29 -17.38
C ILE A 111 1.32 -13.74 -18.85
N HIS A 112 0.43 -14.63 -19.29
CA HIS A 112 0.43 -15.13 -20.67
C HIS A 112 -0.10 -14.11 -21.69
N GLY A 113 -1.21 -13.45 -21.40
CA GLY A 113 -1.94 -12.58 -22.34
C GLY A 113 -1.63 -11.09 -22.24
N GLY A 114 -1.10 -10.66 -21.10
CA GLY A 114 -0.67 -9.30 -20.81
C GLY A 114 -1.08 -8.81 -19.42
N ILE A 115 -0.13 -8.23 -18.69
CA ILE A 115 -0.32 -7.69 -17.34
C ILE A 115 -0.75 -6.22 -17.44
N PRO A 116 -1.93 -5.84 -16.91
CA PRO A 116 -2.35 -4.45 -16.86
C PRO A 116 -1.57 -3.70 -15.77
N ILE A 117 -0.66 -2.82 -16.21
CA ILE A 117 0.11 -1.94 -15.31
C ILE A 117 -0.61 -0.60 -15.12
N SER A 118 -1.43 -0.22 -16.10
CA SER A 118 -2.50 0.77 -16.03
C SER A 118 -3.69 0.28 -16.88
N GLN A 119 -4.76 1.07 -17.02
CA GLN A 119 -5.89 0.67 -17.86
C GLN A 119 -5.53 0.60 -19.35
N SER A 120 -4.58 1.42 -19.81
CA SER A 120 -4.17 1.51 -21.22
C SER A 120 -2.80 0.88 -21.51
N GLU A 121 -2.03 0.55 -20.48
CA GLU A 121 -0.72 -0.05 -20.62
C GLU A 121 -0.79 -1.51 -20.19
N ILE A 122 -0.72 -2.39 -21.18
CA ILE A 122 -0.76 -3.84 -21.01
C ILE A 122 0.61 -4.37 -21.44
N ILE A 123 1.42 -4.78 -20.47
CA ILE A 123 2.74 -5.35 -20.70
C ILE A 123 2.60 -6.79 -21.14
N ARG A 124 3.23 -7.15 -22.25
CA ARG A 124 3.29 -8.51 -22.77
C ARG A 124 4.73 -9.02 -22.76
N SER A 125 4.89 -10.32 -22.93
CA SER A 125 6.21 -10.96 -22.92
C SER A 125 7.19 -10.34 -23.92
N HIS A 126 6.73 -9.99 -25.13
CA HIS A 126 7.59 -9.34 -26.14
C HIS A 126 8.06 -7.94 -25.75
N ASP A 127 7.30 -7.21 -24.92
CA ASP A 127 7.72 -5.90 -24.39
C ASP A 127 8.92 -6.03 -23.44
N MET A 128 9.10 -7.22 -22.85
CA MET A 128 10.23 -7.57 -21.96
C MET A 128 11.35 -8.32 -22.69
N GLY A 129 11.31 -8.40 -24.03
CA GLY A 129 12.32 -9.08 -24.84
C GLY A 129 12.23 -10.61 -24.83
N ILE A 130 11.12 -11.19 -24.36
CA ILE A 130 10.87 -12.63 -24.41
C ILE A 130 10.48 -13.04 -25.84
N SER A 131 11.10 -14.10 -26.35
CA SER A 131 10.79 -14.66 -27.67
C SER A 131 9.48 -15.48 -27.66
N ASP A 132 8.87 -15.67 -28.83
CA ASP A 132 7.67 -16.50 -28.97
C ASP A 132 7.87 -17.94 -28.46
N ALA A 133 9.07 -18.50 -28.62
CA ALA A 133 9.40 -19.85 -28.17
C ALA A 133 9.45 -19.93 -26.63
N GLU A 134 10.02 -18.92 -25.97
CA GLU A 134 10.06 -18.82 -24.50
C GLU A 134 8.65 -18.56 -23.94
N ALA A 135 7.88 -17.68 -24.58
CA ALA A 135 6.48 -17.42 -24.21
C ALA A 135 5.60 -18.68 -24.37
N GLN A 136 5.85 -19.52 -25.38
CA GLN A 136 5.19 -20.83 -25.51
C GLN A 136 5.64 -21.82 -24.43
N GLY A 137 6.92 -21.78 -24.03
CA GLY A 137 7.46 -22.60 -22.95
C GLY A 137 6.84 -22.34 -21.57
N PHE A 138 6.27 -21.14 -21.37
CA PHE A 138 5.52 -20.81 -20.15
C PHE A 138 4.27 -21.68 -19.93
N VAL A 139 3.60 -22.10 -21.01
CA VAL A 139 2.34 -22.86 -20.92
C VAL A 139 2.64 -24.35 -20.71
N THR A 140 3.10 -24.70 -19.50
CA THR A 140 3.22 -26.09 -19.06
C THR A 140 1.84 -26.74 -18.88
N LYS A 141 1.81 -28.04 -18.54
CA LYS A 141 0.56 -28.76 -18.30
C LYS A 141 -0.27 -28.08 -17.21
N GLU A 142 0.37 -27.76 -16.08
CA GLU A 142 -0.25 -27.17 -14.90
C GLU A 142 -0.72 -25.75 -15.19
N VAL A 143 0.11 -24.94 -15.86
CA VAL A 143 -0.26 -23.58 -16.29
C VAL A 143 -1.44 -23.60 -17.26
N GLY A 144 -1.42 -24.49 -18.24
CA GLY A 144 -2.50 -24.63 -19.23
C GLY A 144 -3.85 -24.95 -18.57
N VAL A 145 -3.86 -25.85 -17.60
CA VAL A 145 -5.07 -26.20 -16.82
C VAL A 145 -5.57 -25.00 -16.03
N LEU A 146 -4.70 -24.32 -15.30
CA LEU A 146 -5.09 -23.18 -14.46
C LEU A 146 -5.59 -21.99 -15.30
N ILE A 147 -4.95 -21.70 -16.43
CA ILE A 147 -5.42 -20.65 -17.36
C ILE A 147 -6.81 -20.97 -17.90
N GLN A 148 -7.05 -22.23 -18.27
CA GLN A 148 -8.30 -22.64 -18.90
C GLN A 148 -9.46 -22.73 -17.89
N ASP A 149 -9.22 -23.36 -16.74
CA ASP A 149 -10.27 -23.81 -15.82
C ASP A 149 -10.15 -23.21 -14.40
N GLY A 150 -9.11 -22.41 -14.12
CA GLY A 150 -8.91 -21.78 -12.82
C GLY A 150 -9.91 -20.66 -12.51
N ASN A 151 -10.03 -19.67 -13.40
CA ASN A 151 -10.95 -18.54 -13.22
C ASN A 151 -12.27 -18.69 -14.01
N THR A 152 -13.10 -19.66 -13.62
CA THR A 152 -14.39 -19.90 -14.28
C THR A 152 -15.53 -19.08 -13.68
N GLN A 153 -16.60 -18.88 -14.45
CA GLN A 153 -17.82 -18.26 -13.91
C GLN A 153 -18.41 -19.10 -12.76
N LYS A 154 -18.33 -20.43 -12.85
CA LYS A 154 -18.82 -21.34 -11.80
C LYS A 154 -18.10 -21.09 -10.47
N ALA A 155 -16.76 -21.07 -10.49
CA ALA A 155 -15.94 -20.79 -9.31
C ALA A 155 -16.25 -19.41 -8.72
N ARG A 156 -16.32 -18.36 -9.55
CA ARG A 156 -16.64 -16.99 -9.07
C ARG A 156 -18.02 -16.90 -8.44
N LEU A 157 -19.04 -17.52 -9.03
CA LEU A 157 -20.40 -17.51 -8.47
C LEU A 157 -20.47 -18.31 -7.17
N ARG A 158 -19.74 -19.43 -7.06
CA ARG A 158 -19.67 -20.19 -5.80
C ARG A 158 -18.98 -19.40 -4.69
N LEU A 159 -17.88 -18.71 -5.01
CA LEU A 159 -17.20 -17.83 -4.05
C LEU A 159 -18.13 -16.74 -3.53
N VAL A 160 -18.90 -16.09 -4.41
CA VAL A 160 -19.87 -15.06 -4.00
C VAL A 160 -21.00 -15.64 -3.15
N ALA A 161 -21.49 -16.85 -3.46
CA ALA A 161 -22.48 -17.51 -2.61
C ALA A 161 -21.93 -17.75 -1.20
N LEU A 162 -20.70 -18.24 -1.07
CA LEU A 162 -20.03 -18.42 0.22
C LEU A 162 -19.81 -17.08 0.95
N MET A 163 -19.49 -16.01 0.23
CA MET A 163 -19.40 -14.66 0.82
C MET A 163 -20.73 -14.18 1.40
N GLN A 164 -21.88 -14.59 0.82
CA GLN A 164 -23.20 -14.30 1.37
C GLN A 164 -23.50 -15.19 2.59
N GLU A 165 -23.14 -16.46 2.52
CA GLU A 165 -23.32 -17.45 3.61
C GLU A 165 -22.49 -17.06 4.85
N ASN A 166 -21.29 -16.52 4.64
CA ASN A 166 -20.31 -16.16 5.67
C ASN A 166 -20.21 -14.64 5.90
N ASN A 167 -21.31 -13.90 5.75
CA ASN A 167 -21.31 -12.43 5.85
C ASN A 167 -20.92 -11.86 7.23
N ALA A 168 -20.86 -12.71 8.25
CA ALA A 168 -20.45 -12.36 9.61
C ALA A 168 -18.93 -12.33 9.77
N ASP A 169 -18.19 -12.98 8.88
CA ASP A 169 -16.74 -13.06 8.94
C ASP A 169 -16.10 -11.70 8.65
N VAL A 170 -14.97 -11.40 9.30
CA VAL A 170 -14.28 -10.12 9.14
C VAL A 170 -13.66 -9.99 7.75
N THR A 171 -13.08 -11.08 7.24
CA THR A 171 -12.45 -11.17 5.92
C THR A 171 -13.10 -12.25 5.07
N VAL A 172 -13.02 -12.11 3.74
CA VAL A 172 -13.39 -13.21 2.83
C VAL A 172 -12.21 -14.19 2.76
N GLY A 173 -12.38 -15.33 3.41
CA GLY A 173 -11.33 -16.34 3.58
C GLY A 173 -10.40 -16.03 4.75
N ILE A 174 -9.78 -17.08 5.28
CA ILE A 174 -8.88 -17.02 6.43
C ILE A 174 -7.56 -16.36 6.01
N SER A 175 -7.10 -15.39 6.80
CA SER A 175 -5.86 -14.64 6.53
C SER A 175 -4.58 -15.48 6.66
N GLY A 176 -4.59 -16.53 7.49
CA GLY A 176 -3.39 -17.32 7.84
C GLY A 176 -2.50 -16.68 8.91
N LEU A 177 -2.92 -15.56 9.50
CA LEU A 177 -2.29 -14.98 10.68
C LEU A 177 -2.52 -15.85 11.93
N ASP A 178 -1.70 -15.62 12.95
CA ASP A 178 -1.90 -16.24 14.26
C ASP A 178 -3.11 -15.65 15.00
N GLU A 179 -3.51 -16.32 16.08
CA GLU A 179 -4.70 -15.94 16.86
C GLU A 179 -4.54 -14.56 17.53
N GLU A 180 -3.32 -14.15 17.90
CA GLU A 180 -3.07 -12.85 18.53
C GLU A 180 -3.32 -11.71 17.55
N LEU A 181 -2.80 -11.83 16.32
CA LEU A 181 -3.03 -10.85 15.26
C LEU A 181 -4.51 -10.80 14.84
N GLU A 182 -5.22 -11.94 14.81
CA GLU A 182 -6.67 -11.94 14.55
C GLU A 182 -7.48 -11.33 15.70
N MET A 183 -7.08 -11.50 16.96
CA MET A 183 -7.68 -10.78 18.09
C MET A 183 -7.50 -9.27 17.97
N ILE A 184 -6.31 -8.82 17.53
CA ILE A 184 -6.04 -7.40 17.27
C ILE A 184 -6.90 -6.90 16.10
N ARG A 185 -7.03 -7.69 15.02
CA ARG A 185 -7.94 -7.37 13.91
C ARG A 185 -9.36 -7.15 14.43
N ASP A 186 -9.88 -8.07 15.24
CA ASP A 186 -11.25 -7.98 15.78
C ASP A 186 -11.45 -6.73 16.66
N GLN A 187 -10.45 -6.39 17.47
CA GLN A 187 -10.47 -5.18 18.30
C GLN A 187 -10.60 -3.91 17.44
N PHE A 188 -9.72 -3.74 16.45
CA PHE A 188 -9.72 -2.55 15.62
C PHE A 188 -10.85 -2.52 14.59
N ARG A 189 -11.30 -3.68 14.12
CA ARG A 189 -12.52 -3.79 13.31
C ARG A 189 -13.73 -3.31 14.09
N ARG A 190 -13.88 -3.73 15.35
CA ARG A 190 -14.98 -3.28 16.22
C ARG A 190 -14.93 -1.78 16.43
N TYR A 191 -13.77 -1.24 16.78
CA TYR A 191 -13.56 0.19 16.90
C TYR A 191 -13.95 0.94 15.61
N ALA A 192 -13.48 0.49 14.44
CA ALA A 192 -13.80 1.12 13.16
C ALA A 192 -15.31 1.10 12.86
N ARG A 193 -15.99 -0.02 13.10
CA ARG A 193 -17.45 -0.15 12.88
C ARG A 193 -18.27 0.74 13.82
N GLU A 194 -17.84 0.90 15.06
CA GLU A 194 -18.58 1.64 16.08
C GLU A 194 -18.29 3.14 16.07
N ARG A 195 -17.03 3.53 15.81
CA ARG A 195 -16.55 4.91 15.98
C ARG A 195 -16.26 5.64 14.68
N ILE A 196 -15.90 4.94 13.61
CA ILE A 196 -15.44 5.56 12.36
C ILE A 196 -16.49 5.46 11.25
N GLU A 197 -16.89 4.25 10.86
CA GLU A 197 -17.77 4.01 9.71
C GLU A 197 -19.12 4.74 9.74
N PRO A 198 -19.78 4.96 10.90
CA PRO A 198 -21.05 5.68 10.95
C PRO A 198 -20.92 7.18 10.62
N VAL A 199 -19.75 7.78 10.86
CA VAL A 199 -19.56 9.24 10.88
C VAL A 199 -18.52 9.74 9.88
N ALA A 200 -17.58 8.91 9.42
CA ALA A 200 -16.49 9.33 8.54
C ALA A 200 -16.95 9.90 7.18
N HIS A 201 -18.13 9.49 6.71
CA HIS A 201 -18.71 10.04 5.49
C HIS A 201 -19.21 11.48 5.71
N GLU A 202 -19.78 11.77 6.89
CA GLU A 202 -20.22 13.11 7.26
C GLU A 202 -19.03 14.08 7.37
N TRP A 203 -17.93 13.66 8.02
CA TRP A 203 -16.70 14.46 8.06
C TRP A 203 -16.20 14.81 6.67
N HIS A 204 -16.20 13.82 5.76
CA HIS A 204 -15.82 14.04 4.37
C HIS A 204 -16.73 15.06 3.67
N LEU A 205 -18.06 14.97 3.83
CA LEU A 205 -19.00 15.91 3.21
C LEU A 205 -18.88 17.33 3.75
N LYS A 206 -18.58 17.48 5.04
CA LYS A 206 -18.45 18.79 5.70
C LYS A 206 -17.06 19.43 5.57
N ASP A 207 -16.10 18.72 5.01
CA ASP A 207 -14.70 19.15 4.96
C ASP A 207 -14.04 19.28 6.33
N GLU A 208 -14.47 18.42 7.26
CA GLU A 208 -13.97 18.45 8.62
C GLU A 208 -12.74 17.55 8.75
N LEU A 209 -11.76 18.04 9.52
CA LEU A 209 -10.69 17.20 10.02
C LEU A 209 -11.29 16.06 10.87
N ILE A 210 -10.63 14.90 10.88
CA ILE A 210 -10.94 13.82 11.82
C ILE A 210 -10.93 14.41 13.23
N PRO A 211 -12.02 14.27 14.02
CA PRO A 211 -12.13 14.89 15.34
C PRO A 211 -10.97 14.52 16.27
N MET A 212 -10.59 15.43 17.16
CA MET A 212 -9.50 15.16 18.11
C MET A 212 -9.84 14.00 19.05
N GLU A 213 -11.12 13.81 19.35
CA GLU A 213 -11.61 12.71 20.17
C GLU A 213 -11.23 11.34 19.58
N ILE A 214 -11.20 11.21 18.25
CA ILE A 214 -10.75 9.98 17.58
C ILE A 214 -9.24 9.79 17.75
N ILE A 215 -8.46 10.87 17.73
CA ILE A 215 -7.02 10.82 17.97
C ILE A 215 -6.75 10.42 19.42
N ASP A 216 -7.47 11.00 20.38
CA ASP A 216 -7.34 10.70 21.80
C ASP A 216 -7.72 9.23 22.10
N GLU A 217 -8.83 8.74 21.55
CA GLU A 217 -9.24 7.33 21.67
C GLU A 217 -8.16 6.37 21.10
N LEU A 218 -7.60 6.68 19.93
CA LEU A 218 -6.53 5.87 19.33
C LEU A 218 -5.21 5.94 20.13
N ALA A 219 -4.94 7.06 20.80
CA ALA A 219 -3.81 7.23 21.70
C ALA A 219 -3.96 6.37 22.96
N GLU A 220 -5.16 6.35 23.56
CA GLU A 220 -5.48 5.46 24.69
C GLU A 220 -5.36 3.98 24.32
N MET A 221 -5.67 3.63 23.07
CA MET A 221 -5.48 2.28 22.51
C MET A 221 -4.03 1.97 22.14
N GLY A 222 -3.10 2.92 22.25
CA GLY A 222 -1.67 2.74 21.99
C GLY A 222 -1.26 2.73 20.52
N VAL A 223 -2.12 3.17 19.60
CA VAL A 223 -1.88 3.10 18.14
C VAL A 223 -0.65 3.89 17.71
N PHE A 224 -0.43 5.07 18.30
CA PHE A 224 0.69 5.94 17.95
C PHE A 224 2.05 5.42 18.44
N GLY A 225 2.05 4.52 19.43
CA GLY A 225 3.23 3.88 20.00
C GLY A 225 3.37 2.40 19.67
N LEU A 226 2.55 1.86 18.76
CA LEU A 226 2.36 0.42 18.60
C LEU A 226 3.67 -0.36 18.37
N THR A 227 4.54 0.16 17.52
CA THR A 227 5.84 -0.46 17.17
C THR A 227 7.04 0.24 17.83
N ILE A 228 6.79 1.25 18.66
CA ILE A 228 7.85 1.93 19.42
C ILE A 228 8.27 1.00 20.57
N PRO A 229 9.58 0.84 20.86
CA PRO A 229 10.04 0.03 21.98
C PRO A 229 9.43 0.43 23.32
N GLU A 230 9.14 -0.53 24.20
CA GLU A 230 8.52 -0.30 25.51
C GLU A 230 9.33 0.66 26.39
N ASN A 231 10.66 0.57 26.37
CA ASN A 231 11.56 1.47 27.12
C ASN A 231 11.52 2.93 26.62
N LEU A 232 10.83 3.19 25.52
CA LEU A 232 10.61 4.50 24.91
C LEU A 232 9.11 4.86 24.89
N GLY A 233 8.29 4.18 25.70
CA GLY A 233 6.88 4.51 25.92
C GLY A 233 5.89 3.87 24.94
N GLY A 234 6.37 3.00 24.03
CA GLY A 234 5.50 2.27 23.11
C GLY A 234 5.09 0.88 23.62
N LEU A 235 4.53 0.07 22.71
CA LEU A 235 4.06 -1.29 22.99
C LEU A 235 5.00 -2.38 22.46
N GLY A 236 6.03 -2.02 21.69
CA GLY A 236 7.03 -2.97 21.18
C GLY A 236 6.46 -4.06 20.25
N LEU A 237 5.30 -3.84 19.65
CA LEU A 237 4.65 -4.83 18.78
C LEU A 237 5.26 -4.85 17.37
N SER A 238 4.94 -5.91 16.64
CA SER A 238 5.48 -6.19 15.32
C SER A 238 4.93 -5.28 14.22
N LYS A 239 5.63 -5.21 13.09
CA LYS A 239 5.18 -4.56 11.86
C LYS A 239 3.96 -5.28 11.27
N ALA A 240 3.86 -6.60 11.41
CA ALA A 240 2.65 -7.34 11.06
C ALA A 240 1.44 -6.85 11.87
N THR A 241 1.59 -6.63 13.17
CA THR A 241 0.54 -6.04 14.01
C THR A 241 0.11 -4.68 13.49
N MET A 242 1.06 -3.80 13.18
CA MET A 242 0.74 -2.47 12.65
C MET A 242 0.09 -2.51 11.27
N ALA A 243 0.44 -3.48 10.41
CA ALA A 243 -0.24 -3.69 9.13
C ALA A 243 -1.72 -4.05 9.33
N VAL A 244 -2.04 -4.95 10.28
CA VAL A 244 -3.42 -5.33 10.61
C VAL A 244 -4.20 -4.14 11.17
N VAL A 245 -3.63 -3.38 12.10
CA VAL A 245 -4.27 -2.17 12.65
C VAL A 245 -4.56 -1.15 11.55
N SER A 246 -3.59 -0.88 10.68
CA SER A 246 -3.75 0.04 9.56
C SER A 246 -4.78 -0.42 8.53
N GLU A 247 -4.87 -1.72 8.25
CA GLU A 247 -5.93 -2.29 7.41
C GLU A 247 -7.32 -1.98 7.97
N GLU A 248 -7.59 -2.33 9.24
CA GLU A 248 -8.93 -2.20 9.81
C GLU A 248 -9.34 -0.73 10.02
N LEU A 249 -8.41 0.14 10.42
CA LEU A 249 -8.68 1.57 10.51
C LEU A 249 -8.94 2.19 9.13
N SER A 250 -8.19 1.78 8.10
CA SER A 250 -8.36 2.30 6.74
C SER A 250 -9.62 1.78 6.06
N ARG A 251 -10.09 0.59 6.44
CA ARG A 251 -11.40 0.05 6.04
C ARG A 251 -12.55 0.94 6.51
N GLY A 252 -12.43 1.53 7.69
CA GLY A 252 -13.34 2.58 8.16
C GLY A 252 -13.16 3.88 7.38
N TYR A 253 -11.95 4.43 7.41
CA TYR A 253 -11.54 5.59 6.63
C TYR A 253 -10.00 5.70 6.55
N ILE A 254 -9.45 5.80 5.33
CA ILE A 254 -8.00 5.86 5.07
C ILE A 254 -7.27 6.94 5.89
N GLY A 255 -7.93 8.07 6.16
CA GLY A 255 -7.36 9.15 6.98
C GLY A 255 -7.06 8.69 8.41
N VAL A 256 -7.92 7.85 8.99
CA VAL A 256 -7.73 7.33 10.35
C VAL A 256 -6.59 6.33 10.41
N GLY A 257 -6.52 5.39 9.46
CA GLY A 257 -5.38 4.48 9.37
C GLY A 257 -4.06 5.22 9.15
N SER A 258 -4.09 6.33 8.40
CA SER A 258 -2.91 7.14 8.15
C SER A 258 -2.39 7.90 9.37
N LEU A 259 -3.20 8.19 10.39
CA LEU A 259 -2.74 8.81 11.65
C LEU A 259 -1.66 7.94 12.32
N GLY A 260 -1.94 6.64 12.47
CA GLY A 260 -0.98 5.68 13.03
C GLY A 260 0.28 5.56 12.17
N THR A 261 0.13 5.48 10.84
CA THR A 261 1.27 5.41 9.92
C THR A 261 2.22 6.61 10.06
N ARG A 262 1.71 7.83 10.27
CA ARG A 262 2.58 9.01 10.45
C ARG A 262 3.44 8.88 11.69
N SER A 263 2.84 8.43 12.79
CA SER A 263 3.55 8.15 14.04
C SER A 263 4.64 7.10 13.85
N GLU A 264 4.28 5.96 13.25
CA GLU A 264 5.19 4.85 13.02
C GLU A 264 6.42 5.26 12.20
N ILE A 265 6.21 5.95 11.07
CA ILE A 265 7.30 6.32 10.17
C ILE A 265 8.20 7.40 10.79
N ALA A 266 7.62 8.37 11.51
CA ALA A 266 8.41 9.36 12.23
C ALA A 266 9.22 8.72 13.36
N ALA A 267 8.63 7.77 14.08
CA ALA A 267 9.31 7.05 15.14
C ALA A 267 10.47 6.18 14.60
N GLU A 268 10.26 5.44 13.50
CA GLU A 268 11.32 4.65 12.87
C GLU A 268 12.46 5.54 12.35
N LEU A 269 12.15 6.70 11.76
CA LEU A 269 13.15 7.68 11.36
C LEU A 269 14.04 8.12 12.54
N ILE A 270 13.44 8.37 13.71
CA ILE A 270 14.15 8.78 14.92
C ILE A 270 14.92 7.61 15.56
N LEU A 271 14.34 6.40 15.57
CA LEU A 271 14.99 5.19 16.07
C LEU A 271 16.27 4.87 15.27
N CYS A 272 16.20 4.98 13.95
CA CYS A 272 17.33 4.66 13.07
C CYS A 272 18.36 5.80 12.97
N GLY A 273 17.89 7.06 12.93
CA GLY A 273 18.73 8.22 12.61
C GLY A 273 19.05 9.15 13.77
N GLY A 274 18.32 9.05 14.89
CA GLY A 274 18.41 10.00 16.00
C GLY A 274 19.53 9.68 17.00
N SER A 275 19.96 10.71 17.74
CA SER A 275 20.80 10.54 18.93
C SER A 275 19.99 9.96 20.09
N ASP A 276 20.65 9.45 21.13
CA ASP A 276 19.95 8.94 22.32
C ASP A 276 19.11 10.02 23.00
N ALA A 277 19.61 11.26 23.05
CA ALA A 277 18.86 12.40 23.57
C ALA A 277 17.58 12.68 22.74
N GLN A 278 17.67 12.59 21.40
CA GLN A 278 16.50 12.75 20.53
C GLN A 278 15.51 11.61 20.73
N LYS A 279 15.97 10.35 20.80
CA LYS A 279 15.10 9.19 21.03
C LYS A 279 14.35 9.32 22.36
N SER A 280 15.05 9.63 23.45
CA SER A 280 14.45 9.78 24.77
C SER A 280 13.50 10.98 24.88
N HIS A 281 13.69 12.04 24.08
CA HIS A 281 12.81 13.20 24.07
C HIS A 281 11.53 12.98 23.24
N TRP A 282 11.69 12.52 22.00
CA TRP A 282 10.62 12.53 21.00
C TRP A 282 9.75 11.29 21.04
N LEU A 283 10.33 10.10 21.18
CA LEU A 283 9.60 8.85 21.01
C LEU A 283 8.50 8.62 22.05
N PRO A 284 8.69 8.91 23.35
CA PRO A 284 7.62 8.79 24.33
C PRO A 284 6.43 9.70 24.05
N LYS A 285 6.67 10.93 23.56
CA LYS A 285 5.63 11.91 23.23
C LYS A 285 4.88 11.57 21.95
N ILE A 286 5.58 10.98 20.99
CA ILE A 286 4.95 10.44 19.78
C ILE A 286 4.11 9.21 20.15
N ALA A 287 4.62 8.31 20.99
CA ALA A 287 3.93 7.10 21.41
C ALA A 287 2.59 7.40 22.12
N SER A 288 2.54 8.44 22.95
CA SER A 288 1.34 8.89 23.68
C SER A 288 0.43 9.83 22.88
N ALA A 289 0.80 10.17 21.64
CA ALA A 289 0.17 11.22 20.83
C ALA A 289 0.17 12.64 21.43
N GLU A 290 0.96 12.90 22.48
CA GLU A 290 1.24 14.27 22.97
C GLU A 290 1.87 15.13 21.86
N MET A 291 2.67 14.50 20.99
CA MET A 291 3.24 15.14 19.81
C MET A 291 2.87 14.37 18.54
N LEU A 292 2.00 14.97 17.74
CA LEU A 292 1.63 14.48 16.41
C LEU A 292 2.69 14.88 15.36
N PRO A 293 3.31 13.91 14.65
CA PRO A 293 4.29 14.20 13.61
C PRO A 293 3.68 14.28 12.21
N THR A 294 4.33 15.01 11.30
CA THR A 294 4.08 14.88 9.85
C THR A 294 5.38 14.96 9.04
N ALA A 295 5.31 14.49 7.79
CA ALA A 295 6.42 14.51 6.82
C ALA A 295 6.38 15.76 5.96
N VAL A 296 7.51 16.46 5.84
CA VAL A 296 7.61 17.73 5.10
C VAL A 296 8.74 17.66 4.07
N PHE A 297 8.42 17.01 2.95
CA PHE A 297 9.40 16.64 1.92
C PHE A 297 9.13 17.34 0.58
N THR A 298 7.93 17.15 0.03
CA THR A 298 7.54 17.58 -1.32
C THR A 298 7.53 19.09 -1.48
N GLU A 299 7.98 19.57 -2.64
CA GLU A 299 7.98 20.97 -3.05
C GLU A 299 7.14 21.14 -4.32
N PRO A 300 6.66 22.37 -4.64
CA PRO A 300 5.83 22.60 -5.82
C PRO A 300 6.41 22.07 -7.14
N ASN A 301 7.74 22.00 -7.25
CA ASN A 301 8.44 21.51 -8.45
C ASN A 301 9.28 20.25 -8.18
N THR A 302 9.19 19.64 -6.99
CA THR A 302 10.04 18.51 -6.59
C THR A 302 9.24 17.50 -5.76
N GLY A 303 8.84 16.40 -6.39
CA GLY A 303 8.17 15.25 -5.74
C GLY A 303 8.97 13.97 -5.91
N SER A 304 8.84 13.33 -7.08
CA SER A 304 9.53 12.05 -7.38
C SER A 304 11.06 12.13 -7.28
N ASP A 305 11.67 13.25 -7.69
CA ASP A 305 13.11 13.50 -7.57
C ASP A 305 13.45 14.26 -6.27
N LEU A 306 13.10 13.66 -5.12
CA LEU A 306 13.23 14.32 -3.81
C LEU A 306 14.69 14.75 -3.49
N GLY A 307 15.69 14.12 -4.11
CA GLY A 307 17.10 14.49 -3.96
C GLY A 307 17.43 15.91 -4.46
N ALA A 308 16.62 16.44 -5.39
CA ALA A 308 16.82 17.75 -6.01
C ALA A 308 16.10 18.91 -5.29
N LEU A 309 15.56 18.69 -4.08
CA LEU A 309 14.80 19.71 -3.35
C LEU A 309 15.61 20.98 -3.08
N ARG A 310 14.91 22.12 -2.94
CA ARG A 310 15.49 23.47 -2.92
C ARG A 310 15.31 24.22 -1.61
N THR A 311 14.37 23.80 -0.76
CA THR A 311 14.22 24.34 0.61
C THR A 311 15.56 24.24 1.31
N ARG A 312 16.07 25.36 1.81
CA ARG A 312 17.42 25.47 2.39
C ARG A 312 17.34 25.67 3.89
N ALA A 313 18.33 25.14 4.60
CA ALA A 313 18.57 25.40 6.01
C ALA A 313 19.95 26.07 6.15
N THR A 314 19.97 27.33 6.59
CA THR A 314 21.20 28.10 6.82
C THR A 314 21.52 28.10 8.30
N LYS A 315 22.76 27.76 8.66
CA LYS A 315 23.18 27.77 10.06
C LYS A 315 23.32 29.20 10.58
N GLU A 316 22.74 29.48 11.75
CA GLU A 316 22.81 30.76 12.45
C GLU A 316 23.16 30.49 13.93
N GLY A 317 24.44 30.72 14.29
CA GLY A 317 24.96 30.28 15.59
C GLY A 317 24.95 28.75 15.69
N ASP A 318 24.31 28.23 16.74
CA ASP A 318 24.13 26.78 16.93
C ASP A 318 22.86 26.24 16.26
N ASP A 319 21.97 27.12 15.79
CA ASP A 319 20.66 26.80 15.25
C ASP A 319 20.60 26.96 13.71
N TYR A 320 19.40 26.75 13.13
CA TYR A 320 19.14 26.84 11.70
C TYR A 320 17.97 27.77 11.39
N ARG A 321 18.06 28.42 10.23
CA ARG A 321 16.99 29.16 9.57
C ARG A 321 16.59 28.48 8.27
N ILE A 322 15.33 28.11 8.16
CA ILE A 322 14.79 27.41 7.00
C ILE A 322 14.03 28.41 6.13
N THR A 323 14.32 28.38 4.83
CA THR A 323 13.57 29.13 3.83
C THR A 323 13.27 28.26 2.61
N GLY A 324 12.01 28.23 2.21
CA GLY A 324 11.55 27.49 1.03
C GLY A 324 10.07 27.19 1.08
N ASN A 325 9.58 26.51 0.05
CA ASN A 325 8.17 26.16 -0.08
C ASN A 325 8.01 24.65 -0.10
N LYS A 326 6.99 24.16 0.59
CA LYS A 326 6.57 22.75 0.63
C LYS A 326 5.09 22.68 0.27
N THR A 327 4.65 21.54 -0.24
CA THR A 327 3.24 21.35 -0.66
C THR A 327 2.85 19.88 -0.51
N TRP A 328 1.55 19.60 -0.56
CA TRP A 328 0.99 18.28 -0.30
C TRP A 328 1.35 17.76 1.10
N ILE A 329 1.41 18.66 2.09
CA ILE A 329 1.75 18.30 3.46
C ILE A 329 0.48 17.93 4.21
N THR A 330 0.29 16.63 4.44
CA THR A 330 -0.85 16.11 5.19
C THR A 330 -0.80 16.53 6.66
N HIS A 331 -1.93 16.90 7.25
CA HIS A 331 -2.09 17.17 8.69
C HIS A 331 -1.28 18.36 9.23
N ALA A 332 -0.81 19.24 8.35
CA ALA A 332 0.14 20.29 8.73
C ALA A 332 -0.37 21.24 9.83
N SER A 333 -1.66 21.55 9.88
CA SER A 333 -2.21 22.49 10.88
C SER A 333 -2.07 21.98 12.32
N ARG A 334 -2.45 20.73 12.60
CA ARG A 334 -2.54 20.18 13.98
C ARG A 334 -1.27 19.52 14.53
N THR A 335 -0.22 19.43 13.73
CA THR A 335 1.02 18.72 14.11
C THR A 335 1.94 19.54 15.00
N HIS A 336 2.76 18.85 15.79
CA HIS A 336 3.70 19.45 16.74
C HIS A 336 5.13 19.43 16.21
N VAL A 337 5.44 18.43 15.39
CA VAL A 337 6.77 18.24 14.82
C VAL A 337 6.68 17.86 13.34
N MET A 338 7.51 18.52 12.55
CA MET A 338 7.68 18.23 11.13
C MET A 338 9.00 17.49 10.95
N THR A 339 8.96 16.28 10.39
CA THR A 339 10.16 15.64 9.83
C THR A 339 10.46 16.33 8.50
N LEU A 340 11.30 17.37 8.56
CA LEU A 340 11.51 18.32 7.47
C LEU A 340 12.85 18.07 6.80
N LEU A 341 12.81 17.79 5.49
CA LEU A 341 14.02 17.60 4.69
C LEU A 341 14.40 18.90 3.98
N ALA A 342 15.60 19.41 4.26
CA ALA A 342 16.13 20.65 3.71
C ALA A 342 17.61 20.50 3.31
N ARG A 343 18.03 21.35 2.37
CA ARG A 343 19.41 21.41 1.88
C ARG A 343 20.26 22.26 2.83
N THR A 344 21.28 21.67 3.43
CA THR A 344 22.26 22.37 4.28
C THR A 344 23.56 22.68 3.53
N ASP A 345 23.90 21.90 2.50
CA ASP A 345 25.01 22.21 1.60
C ASP A 345 24.49 22.99 0.38
N PRO A 346 24.77 24.30 0.26
CA PRO A 346 24.28 25.12 -0.84
C PRO A 346 24.93 24.79 -2.19
N GLU A 347 26.10 24.14 -2.18
CA GLU A 347 26.83 23.79 -3.41
C GLU A 347 26.37 22.44 -3.98
N SER A 348 25.69 21.62 -3.17
CA SER A 348 25.11 20.36 -3.63
C SER A 348 23.77 20.59 -4.33
N THR A 349 23.55 19.88 -5.43
CA THR A 349 22.25 19.81 -6.13
C THR A 349 21.60 18.43 -6.03
N ASP A 350 22.17 17.52 -5.24
CA ASP A 350 21.71 16.14 -5.10
C ASP A 350 21.40 15.78 -3.65
N HIS A 351 21.06 14.51 -3.42
CA HIS A 351 20.66 13.99 -2.12
C HIS A 351 21.73 14.10 -1.01
N ARG A 352 23.01 14.29 -1.36
CA ARG A 352 24.12 14.33 -0.39
C ARG A 352 24.13 15.61 0.42
N GLY A 353 23.57 16.69 -0.12
CA GLY A 353 23.46 17.98 0.55
C GLY A 353 22.25 18.11 1.48
N LEU A 354 21.47 17.03 1.66
CA LEU A 354 20.20 17.06 2.39
C LEU A 354 20.35 16.60 3.84
N SER A 355 19.68 17.31 4.73
CA SER A 355 19.63 17.07 6.17
C SER A 355 18.18 16.97 6.64
N MET A 356 17.94 16.10 7.63
CA MET A 356 16.62 15.88 8.21
C MET A 356 16.52 16.63 9.54
N PHE A 357 15.43 17.37 9.73
CA PHE A 357 15.16 18.14 10.93
C PHE A 357 13.90 17.62 11.63
N LEU A 358 13.92 17.61 12.96
CA LEU A 358 12.74 17.48 13.81
C LEU A 358 12.22 18.89 14.11
N ALA A 359 11.60 19.50 13.11
CA ALA A 359 11.18 20.90 13.13
C ALA A 359 9.90 21.07 13.97
N GLU A 360 10.10 21.38 15.25
CA GLU A 360 9.03 21.68 16.21
C GLU A 360 8.25 22.94 15.78
N LYS A 361 6.93 22.92 15.94
CA LYS A 361 6.05 24.06 15.69
C LYS A 361 4.87 24.06 16.66
N ILE A 362 4.23 25.21 16.77
CA ILE A 362 2.97 25.35 17.50
C ILE A 362 1.82 24.82 16.62
N PRO A 363 1.01 23.87 17.10
CA PRO A 363 -0.23 23.48 16.42
C PRO A 363 -1.16 24.68 16.22
N GLY A 364 -1.76 24.79 15.04
CA GLY A 364 -2.69 25.85 14.72
C GLY A 364 -4.14 25.55 15.11
N THR A 365 -4.98 26.54 14.86
CA THR A 365 -6.45 26.44 14.90
C THR A 365 -7.02 26.66 13.50
N ASP A 366 -8.31 26.44 13.29
CA ASP A 366 -8.93 26.75 11.98
C ASP A 366 -8.80 28.24 11.61
N ALA A 367 -8.80 29.14 12.61
CA ALA A 367 -8.64 30.58 12.39
C ALA A 367 -7.19 30.98 12.10
N GLU A 368 -6.23 30.28 12.70
CA GLU A 368 -4.81 30.54 12.57
C GLU A 368 -4.05 29.19 12.48
N PRO A 369 -3.99 28.57 11.29
CA PRO A 369 -3.47 27.21 11.13
C PRO A 369 -1.95 27.10 11.28
N PHE A 370 -1.23 28.23 11.13
CA PHE A 370 0.23 28.28 11.18
C PHE A 370 0.71 29.49 12.02
N PRO A 371 0.56 29.45 13.36
CA PRO A 371 0.89 30.58 14.23
C PRO A 371 2.40 30.71 14.53
N THR A 372 3.22 29.76 14.09
CA THR A 372 4.66 29.77 14.39
C THR A 372 5.38 30.78 13.49
N GLU A 373 6.21 31.65 14.08
CA GLU A 373 6.96 32.67 13.34
C GLU A 373 7.82 32.05 12.23
N GLY A 374 7.84 32.70 11.07
CA GLY A 374 8.59 32.25 9.89
C GLY A 374 7.92 31.08 9.15
N MET A 375 6.72 30.66 9.54
CA MET A 375 5.91 29.65 8.85
C MET A 375 4.56 30.26 8.43
N SER A 376 4.13 29.96 7.22
CA SER A 376 2.79 30.29 6.73
C SER A 376 2.30 29.19 5.80
N GLY A 377 1.01 29.18 5.47
CA GLY A 377 0.46 28.15 4.61
C GLY A 377 -1.05 28.28 4.41
N GLY A 378 -1.60 27.39 3.58
CA GLY A 378 -3.01 27.33 3.26
C GLY A 378 -3.43 25.91 2.90
N GLU A 379 -4.69 25.58 3.16
CA GLU A 379 -5.28 24.31 2.74
C GLU A 379 -5.36 24.24 1.20
N ILE A 380 -5.11 23.05 0.67
CA ILE A 380 -5.35 22.68 -0.72
C ILE A 380 -6.71 22.01 -0.81
N GLU A 381 -7.62 22.53 -1.64
CA GLU A 381 -8.88 21.85 -1.92
C GLU A 381 -8.61 20.56 -2.72
N VAL A 382 -8.99 19.41 -2.15
CA VAL A 382 -8.69 18.09 -2.71
C VAL A 382 -9.95 17.28 -2.98
N LEU A 383 -9.87 16.41 -4.00
CA LEU A 383 -10.96 15.52 -4.40
C LEU A 383 -11.28 14.43 -3.35
N GLY A 384 -10.26 13.93 -2.65
CA GLY A 384 -10.36 12.84 -1.65
C GLY A 384 -9.35 13.00 -0.53
N TYR A 385 -9.28 12.05 0.41
CA TYR A 385 -8.31 12.07 1.52
C TYR A 385 -8.34 13.33 2.42
N ARG A 386 -9.53 13.84 2.73
CA ARG A 386 -9.70 15.15 3.38
C ARG A 386 -9.54 15.18 4.90
N GLY A 387 -9.48 14.01 5.54
CA GLY A 387 -9.61 13.87 6.99
C GLY A 387 -8.45 14.42 7.80
N MET A 388 -7.32 14.67 7.15
CA MET A 388 -6.19 15.38 7.74
C MET A 388 -5.85 16.67 7.00
N LYS A 389 -6.50 16.90 5.84
CA LYS A 389 -6.24 17.97 4.88
C LYS A 389 -4.79 17.98 4.37
N GLU A 390 -4.59 18.62 3.23
CA GLU A 390 -3.30 18.82 2.58
C GLU A 390 -3.01 20.32 2.55
N TYR A 391 -1.76 20.70 2.78
CA TYR A 391 -1.39 22.10 2.87
C TYR A 391 -0.20 22.46 1.97
N GLU A 392 -0.24 23.68 1.44
CA GLU A 392 0.94 24.41 1.02
C GLU A 392 1.56 25.09 2.23
N LEU A 393 2.88 25.03 2.36
CA LEU A 393 3.64 25.67 3.43
C LEU A 393 4.75 26.53 2.84
N ALA A 394 4.91 27.74 3.34
CA ALA A 394 6.04 28.61 3.05
C ALA A 394 6.81 28.89 4.35
N PHE A 395 8.11 28.65 4.29
CA PHE A 395 9.06 28.96 5.35
C PHE A 395 9.89 30.18 4.95
N ASP A 396 9.91 31.19 5.80
CA ASP A 396 10.77 32.37 5.69
C ASP A 396 11.51 32.60 7.00
N GLN A 397 12.78 32.19 7.05
CA GLN A 397 13.61 32.26 8.25
C GLN A 397 13.01 31.49 9.44
N PHE A 398 12.27 30.41 9.16
CA PHE A 398 11.71 29.52 10.17
C PHE A 398 12.84 28.95 11.04
N HIS A 399 12.71 29.12 12.34
CA HIS A 399 13.73 28.72 13.31
C HIS A 399 13.67 27.22 13.60
N VAL A 400 14.82 26.55 13.58
CA VAL A 400 14.95 25.18 14.09
C VAL A 400 16.20 25.09 14.96
N LYS A 401 16.05 24.55 16.16
CA LYS A 401 17.18 24.35 17.07
C LYS A 401 18.24 23.41 16.50
N GLY A 402 19.51 23.65 16.80
CA GLY A 402 20.62 22.79 16.38
C GLY A 402 20.47 21.34 16.85
N GLU A 403 19.97 21.15 18.07
CA GLU A 403 19.69 19.83 18.67
C GLU A 403 18.62 19.03 17.92
N ASN A 404 17.83 19.68 17.06
CA ASN A 404 16.79 19.07 16.25
C ASN A 404 17.26 18.68 14.84
N LEU A 405 18.54 18.90 14.50
CA LEU A 405 19.14 18.21 13.36
C LEU A 405 19.26 16.72 13.67
N LEU A 406 18.55 15.87 12.95
CA LEU A 406 18.46 14.44 13.25
C LEU A 406 19.84 13.77 13.22
N GLY A 407 20.26 13.20 14.35
CA GLY A 407 21.57 12.57 14.51
C GLY A 407 22.75 13.56 14.59
N GLY A 408 22.50 14.87 14.56
CA GLY A 408 23.52 15.91 14.76
C GLY A 408 24.54 16.07 13.63
N GLN A 409 24.33 15.43 12.46
CA GLN A 409 25.24 15.50 11.32
C GLN A 409 24.51 15.90 10.04
N GLU A 410 24.98 16.97 9.40
CA GLU A 410 24.49 17.44 8.11
C GLU A 410 24.77 16.42 6.98
N GLY A 411 23.96 16.46 5.91
CA GLY A 411 24.14 15.62 4.72
C GLY A 411 23.74 14.15 4.92
N LYS A 412 23.07 13.82 6.03
CA LYS A 412 22.59 12.46 6.33
C LYS A 412 21.09 12.26 6.10
N GLY A 413 20.35 13.33 5.83
CA GLY A 413 18.88 13.32 5.83
C GLY A 413 18.27 12.33 4.84
N PHE A 414 18.78 12.28 3.60
CA PHE A 414 18.24 11.36 2.60
C PHE A 414 18.53 9.88 2.96
N LYS A 415 19.72 9.59 3.50
CA LYS A 415 20.07 8.23 3.93
C LYS A 415 19.22 7.77 5.11
N GLN A 416 18.96 8.66 6.08
CA GLN A 416 18.05 8.38 7.19
C GLN A 416 16.63 8.12 6.69
N LEU A 417 16.13 8.94 5.76
CA LEU A 417 14.81 8.75 5.14
C LEU A 417 14.70 7.39 4.41
N MET A 418 15.74 6.97 3.68
CA MET A 418 15.72 5.68 2.98
C MET A 418 15.50 4.48 3.91
N GLN A 419 15.85 4.58 5.21
CA GLN A 419 15.66 3.50 6.17
C GLN A 419 14.19 3.25 6.50
N THR A 420 13.30 4.22 6.26
CA THR A 420 11.86 4.09 6.55
C THR A 420 11.04 3.59 5.35
N PHE A 421 11.66 3.48 4.17
CA PHE A 421 10.93 3.14 2.94
C PHE A 421 10.27 1.76 2.96
N GLU A 422 10.88 0.78 3.61
CA GLU A 422 10.28 -0.55 3.77
C GLU A 422 8.94 -0.46 4.51
N SER A 423 8.94 0.12 5.72
CA SER A 423 7.72 0.29 6.52
C SER A 423 6.72 1.22 5.85
N ALA A 424 7.16 2.31 5.20
CA ALA A 424 6.26 3.22 4.49
C ALA A 424 5.51 2.50 3.34
N ARG A 425 6.20 1.60 2.64
CA ARG A 425 5.60 0.77 1.58
C ARG A 425 4.64 -0.28 2.15
N ILE A 426 5.03 -1.00 3.20
CA ILE A 426 4.18 -1.96 3.93
C ILE A 426 2.88 -1.27 4.37
N GLN A 427 3.00 -0.11 5.02
CA GLN A 427 1.85 0.64 5.52
C GLN A 427 0.98 1.23 4.41
N THR A 428 1.57 1.56 3.27
CA THR A 428 0.77 1.94 2.09
C THR A 428 -0.02 0.77 1.53
N ALA A 429 0.59 -0.42 1.48
CA ALA A 429 -0.10 -1.64 1.07
C ALA A 429 -1.23 -2.02 2.04
N ALA A 430 -1.00 -1.94 3.35
CA ALA A 430 -2.01 -2.17 4.39
C ALA A 430 -3.20 -1.20 4.26
N ARG A 431 -2.93 0.11 4.09
CA ARG A 431 -3.99 1.10 3.83
C ARG A 431 -4.77 0.78 2.56
N ALA A 432 -4.08 0.34 1.50
CA ALA A 432 -4.72 -0.04 0.25
C ALA A 432 -5.63 -1.27 0.41
N VAL A 433 -5.18 -2.30 1.14
CA VAL A 433 -5.98 -3.50 1.46
C VAL A 433 -7.23 -3.10 2.25
N GLY A 434 -7.10 -2.22 3.26
CA GLY A 434 -8.24 -1.71 4.02
C GLY A 434 -9.27 -0.96 3.14
N VAL A 435 -8.80 -0.05 2.28
CA VAL A 435 -9.68 0.68 1.35
C VAL A 435 -10.35 -0.26 0.34
N ALA A 436 -9.64 -1.24 -0.20
CA ALA A 436 -10.18 -2.25 -1.10
C ALA A 436 -11.27 -3.08 -0.41
N GLN A 437 -11.05 -3.47 0.85
CA GLN A 437 -12.03 -4.18 1.66
C GLN A 437 -13.27 -3.31 1.93
N SER A 438 -13.10 -2.01 2.20
CA SER A 438 -14.21 -1.07 2.34
C SER A 438 -15.07 -0.99 1.07
N ALA A 439 -14.42 -0.93 -0.10
CA ALA A 439 -15.10 -0.94 -1.40
C ALA A 439 -15.89 -2.24 -1.61
N LEU A 440 -15.32 -3.39 -1.26
CA LEU A 440 -16.00 -4.68 -1.33
C LEU A 440 -17.22 -4.71 -0.41
N ASP A 441 -17.09 -4.30 0.85
CA ASP A 441 -18.18 -4.35 1.84
C ASP A 441 -19.41 -3.54 1.38
N VAL A 442 -19.22 -2.27 1.01
CA VAL A 442 -20.34 -1.41 0.60
C VAL A 442 -20.96 -1.88 -0.72
N SER A 443 -20.16 -2.45 -1.62
CA SER A 443 -20.63 -2.99 -2.89
C SER A 443 -21.40 -4.28 -2.72
N MET A 444 -20.94 -5.15 -1.82
CA MET A 444 -21.60 -6.40 -1.46
C MET A 444 -22.95 -6.14 -0.83
N GLN A 445 -23.05 -5.18 0.09
CA GLN A 445 -24.31 -4.75 0.68
C GLN A 445 -25.28 -4.22 -0.40
N TYR A 446 -24.82 -3.27 -1.22
CA TYR A 446 -25.66 -2.68 -2.27
C TYR A 446 -26.13 -3.72 -3.30
N ALA A 447 -25.26 -4.67 -3.67
CA ALA A 447 -25.59 -5.72 -4.62
C ALA A 447 -26.68 -6.68 -4.09
N GLN A 448 -26.72 -6.91 -2.78
CA GLN A 448 -27.73 -7.73 -2.13
C GLN A 448 -29.07 -6.98 -2.00
N ASP A 449 -29.02 -5.71 -1.56
CA ASP A 449 -30.23 -4.92 -1.29
C ASP A 449 -30.93 -4.43 -2.56
N ARG A 450 -30.15 -4.00 -3.56
CA ARG A 450 -30.71 -3.38 -4.75
C ARG A 450 -31.36 -4.43 -5.66
N LYS A 451 -32.63 -4.22 -5.98
CA LYS A 451 -33.39 -5.06 -6.92
C LYS A 451 -33.50 -4.38 -8.30
N GLN A 452 -33.26 -5.14 -9.36
CA GLN A 452 -33.57 -4.75 -10.74
C GLN A 452 -33.93 -5.99 -11.56
N PHE A 453 -34.81 -5.82 -12.55
CA PHE A 453 -35.37 -6.94 -13.34
C PHE A 453 -35.92 -8.08 -12.45
N GLY A 454 -36.53 -7.71 -11.30
CA GLY A 454 -37.20 -8.65 -10.39
C GLY A 454 -36.31 -9.42 -9.41
N LYS A 455 -34.99 -9.17 -9.35
CA LYS A 455 -34.06 -9.91 -8.48
C LYS A 455 -32.89 -9.05 -7.98
N SER A 456 -32.10 -9.53 -7.02
CA SER A 456 -30.94 -8.77 -6.50
C SER A 456 -29.88 -8.58 -7.57
N LEU A 457 -29.16 -7.46 -7.51
CA LEU A 457 -28.05 -7.20 -8.44
C LEU A 457 -26.98 -8.30 -8.37
N ILE A 458 -26.72 -8.84 -7.17
CA ILE A 458 -25.75 -9.93 -6.96
C ILE A 458 -26.06 -11.19 -7.78
N GLU A 459 -27.32 -11.40 -8.19
CA GLU A 459 -27.72 -12.56 -9.00
C GLU A 459 -27.39 -12.42 -10.50
N PHE A 460 -26.81 -11.29 -10.91
CA PHE A 460 -26.29 -11.10 -12.25
C PHE A 460 -24.78 -11.36 -12.28
N PRO A 461 -24.26 -12.26 -13.13
CA PRO A 461 -22.84 -12.61 -13.15
C PRO A 461 -21.90 -11.41 -13.32
N ARG A 462 -22.30 -10.34 -14.04
CA ARG A 462 -21.45 -9.15 -14.20
C ARG A 462 -21.25 -8.34 -12.90
N VAL A 463 -22.12 -8.50 -11.91
CA VAL A 463 -22.01 -7.94 -10.55
C VAL A 463 -21.25 -8.91 -9.66
N ALA A 464 -21.71 -10.17 -9.59
CA ALA A 464 -21.03 -11.21 -8.80
C ALA A 464 -19.56 -11.39 -9.18
N ASN A 465 -19.23 -11.43 -10.48
CA ASN A 465 -17.84 -11.58 -10.93
C ASN A 465 -16.94 -10.44 -10.44
N LYS A 466 -17.46 -9.20 -10.29
CA LYS A 466 -16.67 -8.09 -9.72
C LYS A 466 -16.37 -8.34 -8.25
N LEU A 467 -17.39 -8.71 -7.48
CA LEU A 467 -17.25 -9.02 -6.04
C LEU A 467 -16.29 -10.20 -5.81
N ALA A 468 -16.37 -11.24 -6.63
CA ALA A 468 -15.45 -12.37 -6.60
C ALA A 468 -14.00 -11.93 -6.82
N MET A 469 -13.74 -11.15 -7.88
CA MET A 469 -12.38 -10.68 -8.18
C MET A 469 -11.86 -9.69 -7.13
N MET A 470 -12.72 -8.85 -6.54
CA MET A 470 -12.33 -8.02 -5.40
C MET A 470 -11.83 -8.89 -4.25
N ALA A 471 -12.60 -9.90 -3.83
CA ALA A 471 -12.21 -10.78 -2.73
C ALA A 471 -10.88 -11.50 -3.02
N VAL A 472 -10.71 -12.00 -4.24
CA VAL A 472 -9.48 -12.69 -4.68
C VAL A 472 -8.28 -11.75 -4.63
N GLU A 473 -8.33 -10.61 -5.33
CA GLU A 473 -7.19 -9.70 -5.41
C GLU A 473 -6.86 -9.05 -4.07
N ILE A 474 -7.86 -8.81 -3.22
CA ILE A 474 -7.64 -8.32 -1.84
C ILE A 474 -6.85 -9.36 -1.05
N MET A 475 -7.18 -10.66 -1.15
CA MET A 475 -6.39 -11.70 -0.47
C MET A 475 -4.96 -11.76 -1.01
N VAL A 476 -4.78 -11.68 -2.33
CA VAL A 476 -3.45 -11.66 -2.96
C VAL A 476 -2.60 -10.49 -2.44
N ALA A 477 -3.15 -9.27 -2.45
CA ALA A 477 -2.46 -8.09 -1.95
C ALA A 477 -2.18 -8.18 -0.44
N ARG A 478 -3.11 -8.77 0.33
CA ARG A 478 -2.95 -8.99 1.77
C ARG A 478 -1.81 -9.96 2.09
N GLN A 479 -1.73 -11.10 1.42
CA GLN A 479 -0.64 -12.07 1.63
C GLN A 479 0.73 -11.46 1.27
N LEU A 480 0.81 -10.70 0.18
CA LEU A 480 2.05 -10.01 -0.20
C LEU A 480 2.45 -8.93 0.82
N THR A 481 1.47 -8.23 1.39
CA THR A 481 1.69 -7.25 2.47
C THR A 481 2.20 -7.94 3.74
N TYR A 482 1.56 -9.02 4.18
CA TYR A 482 1.97 -9.75 5.39
C TYR A 482 3.33 -10.41 5.25
N PHE A 483 3.65 -10.93 4.08
CA PHE A 483 4.98 -11.43 3.80
C PHE A 483 6.04 -10.32 3.99
N SER A 484 5.84 -9.14 3.39
CA SER A 484 6.80 -8.05 3.53
C SER A 484 6.94 -7.54 4.98
N ALA A 485 5.86 -7.56 5.76
CA ALA A 485 5.88 -7.26 7.19
C ALA A 485 6.63 -8.34 8.00
N PHE A 486 6.40 -9.61 7.70
CA PHE A 486 7.10 -10.73 8.32
C PHE A 486 8.61 -10.70 8.05
N GLU A 487 9.03 -10.39 6.81
CA GLU A 487 10.45 -10.20 6.49
C GLU A 487 11.05 -9.06 7.34
N LYS A 488 10.33 -7.93 7.45
CA LYS A 488 10.76 -6.78 8.24
C LYS A 488 10.88 -7.10 9.73
N ASP A 489 9.93 -7.84 10.30
CA ASP A 489 9.94 -8.26 11.70
C ASP A 489 11.11 -9.21 12.04
N ASN A 490 11.69 -9.84 11.03
CA ASN A 490 12.86 -10.70 11.19
C ASN A 490 14.17 -10.02 10.74
N ASP A 491 14.19 -8.68 10.66
CA ASP A 491 15.34 -7.88 10.23
C ASP A 491 15.91 -8.29 8.85
N ARG A 492 15.09 -8.90 7.99
CA ARG A 492 15.45 -9.22 6.62
C ARG A 492 15.09 -8.04 5.74
N ARG A 493 16.02 -7.68 4.84
CA ARG A 493 15.80 -6.61 3.86
C ARG A 493 14.61 -6.99 2.97
N CYS A 494 13.60 -6.13 2.93
CA CYS A 494 12.33 -6.41 2.24
C CYS A 494 11.88 -5.29 1.30
N ASP A 495 12.84 -4.51 0.78
CA ASP A 495 12.56 -3.33 -0.03
C ASP A 495 11.87 -3.64 -1.37
N LEU A 496 12.10 -4.83 -1.93
CA LEU A 496 11.45 -5.35 -3.13
C LEU A 496 10.02 -5.77 -2.82
N GLU A 497 9.86 -6.64 -1.84
CA GLU A 497 8.61 -7.28 -1.42
C GLU A 497 7.59 -6.23 -0.98
N ALA A 498 8.01 -5.29 -0.12
CA ALA A 498 7.19 -4.17 0.30
C ALA A 498 6.81 -3.27 -0.89
N GLY A 499 7.74 -3.06 -1.83
CA GLY A 499 7.49 -2.31 -3.05
C GLY A 499 6.44 -2.96 -3.95
N MET A 500 6.51 -4.27 -4.12
CA MET A 500 5.55 -5.08 -4.87
C MET A 500 4.18 -5.07 -4.19
N ALA A 501 4.13 -5.20 -2.86
CA ALA A 501 2.89 -5.10 -2.07
C ALA A 501 2.20 -3.74 -2.28
N LYS A 502 2.96 -2.64 -2.19
CA LYS A 502 2.45 -1.29 -2.46
C LYS A 502 1.92 -1.15 -3.88
N LEU A 503 2.70 -1.61 -4.87
CA LEU A 503 2.37 -1.49 -6.28
C LEU A 503 1.07 -2.22 -6.62
N LEU A 504 0.95 -3.48 -6.19
CA LEU A 504 -0.23 -4.30 -6.41
C LEU A 504 -1.43 -3.78 -5.60
N GLY A 505 -1.26 -3.57 -4.29
CA GLY A 505 -2.33 -3.17 -3.39
C GLY A 505 -3.02 -1.88 -3.83
N ALA A 506 -2.26 -0.87 -4.26
CA ALA A 506 -2.83 0.38 -4.74
C ALA A 506 -3.70 0.19 -6.00
N ARG A 507 -3.28 -0.65 -6.94
CA ARG A 507 -4.09 -0.99 -8.13
C ARG A 507 -5.35 -1.76 -7.75
N VAL A 508 -5.23 -2.74 -6.85
CA VAL A 508 -6.35 -3.55 -6.36
C VAL A 508 -7.40 -2.67 -5.69
N ALA A 509 -7.00 -1.73 -4.84
CA ALA A 509 -7.90 -0.77 -4.20
C ALA A 509 -8.64 0.10 -5.22
N TRP A 510 -7.92 0.63 -6.21
CA TRP A 510 -8.53 1.42 -7.29
C TRP A 510 -9.56 0.60 -8.09
N SER A 511 -9.19 -0.60 -8.53
CA SER A 511 -10.06 -1.50 -9.28
C SER A 511 -11.31 -1.90 -8.48
N ALA A 512 -11.15 -2.16 -7.18
CA ALA A 512 -12.25 -2.49 -6.28
C ALA A 512 -13.21 -1.31 -6.11
N ALA A 513 -12.70 -0.09 -5.92
CA ALA A 513 -13.53 1.10 -5.80
C ALA A 513 -14.27 1.45 -7.10
N ASP A 514 -13.61 1.38 -8.26
CA ASP A 514 -14.20 1.63 -9.57
C ASP A 514 -15.33 0.63 -9.88
N ASN A 515 -15.04 -0.66 -9.74
CA ASN A 515 -16.05 -1.71 -9.92
C ASN A 515 -17.18 -1.60 -8.88
N GLY A 516 -16.87 -1.16 -7.66
CA GLY A 516 -17.87 -0.92 -6.62
C GLY A 516 -18.81 0.22 -6.98
N LEU A 517 -18.28 1.32 -7.50
CA LEU A 517 -19.09 2.43 -8.03
C LEU A 517 -19.99 1.93 -9.17
N GLN A 518 -19.44 1.13 -10.08
CA GLN A 518 -20.20 0.56 -11.20
C GLN A 518 -21.37 -0.32 -10.74
N ILE A 519 -21.23 -1.06 -9.63
CA ILE A 519 -22.32 -1.85 -9.03
C ILE A 519 -23.44 -0.93 -8.51
N HIS A 520 -23.08 0.25 -8.01
CA HIS A 520 -24.06 1.25 -7.56
C HIS A 520 -24.79 1.95 -8.71
N GLY A 521 -24.21 1.96 -9.92
CA GLY A 521 -24.76 2.65 -11.08
C GLY A 521 -24.80 4.16 -10.86
N GLY A 522 -25.90 4.82 -11.23
CA GLY A 522 -26.05 6.28 -11.04
C GLY A 522 -25.88 6.73 -9.58
N ASN A 523 -26.29 5.91 -8.62
CA ASN A 523 -26.15 6.20 -7.19
C ASN A 523 -24.69 6.23 -6.73
N GLY A 524 -23.78 5.58 -7.46
CA GLY A 524 -22.35 5.58 -7.12
C GLY A 524 -21.70 6.97 -7.22
N PHE A 525 -22.33 7.90 -7.95
CA PHE A 525 -21.90 9.30 -8.05
C PHE A 525 -22.58 10.22 -7.04
N ALA A 526 -23.60 9.75 -6.33
CA ALA A 526 -24.29 10.56 -5.34
C ALA A 526 -23.45 10.61 -4.06
N LEU A 527 -23.24 11.83 -3.56
CA LEU A 527 -22.53 12.08 -2.31
C LEU A 527 -23.19 11.47 -1.08
N GLU A 528 -24.41 10.92 -1.16
CA GLU A 528 -25.02 10.13 -0.09
C GLU A 528 -24.33 8.76 0.09
N TYR A 529 -23.78 8.19 -0.99
CA TYR A 529 -23.20 6.85 -0.98
C TYR A 529 -21.69 6.90 -0.74
N LYS A 530 -21.24 6.15 0.27
CA LYS A 530 -19.83 6.03 0.69
C LYS A 530 -18.87 5.66 -0.45
N ILE A 531 -19.35 4.92 -1.46
CA ILE A 531 -18.51 4.48 -2.58
C ILE A 531 -17.92 5.66 -3.38
N SER A 532 -18.61 6.80 -3.43
CA SER A 532 -18.10 8.02 -4.09
C SER A 532 -16.85 8.56 -3.39
N ARG A 533 -16.85 8.57 -2.05
CA ARG A 533 -15.68 8.90 -1.22
C ARG A 533 -14.58 7.85 -1.40
N ILE A 534 -14.92 6.57 -1.28
CA ILE A 534 -13.97 5.45 -1.38
C ILE A 534 -13.24 5.45 -2.73
N LEU A 535 -13.92 5.84 -3.82
CA LEU A 535 -13.30 6.03 -5.14
C LEU A 535 -12.15 7.04 -5.09
N CYS A 536 -12.38 8.19 -4.44
CA CYS A 536 -11.39 9.25 -4.31
C CYS A 536 -10.24 8.82 -3.39
N ASP A 537 -10.57 8.17 -2.27
CA ASP A 537 -9.59 7.63 -1.31
C ASP A 537 -8.70 6.56 -1.96
N ALA A 538 -9.26 5.68 -2.80
CA ALA A 538 -8.49 4.65 -3.49
C ALA A 538 -7.54 5.25 -4.54
N ARG A 539 -7.94 6.35 -5.19
CA ARG A 539 -7.18 6.92 -6.31
C ARG A 539 -5.85 7.53 -5.90
N ILE A 540 -5.68 7.93 -4.63
CA ILE A 540 -4.43 8.55 -4.16
C ILE A 540 -3.31 7.53 -3.85
N LEU A 541 -3.65 6.25 -3.64
CA LEU A 541 -2.75 5.23 -3.11
C LEU A 541 -1.53 4.95 -4.00
N ASN A 542 -1.65 5.18 -5.30
CA ASN A 542 -0.56 5.04 -6.25
C ASN A 542 0.19 6.36 -6.55
N ILE A 543 -0.02 7.41 -5.74
CA ILE A 543 0.59 8.74 -5.91
C ILE A 543 1.21 9.26 -4.61
N PHE A 544 0.42 9.34 -3.52
CA PHE A 544 0.75 10.14 -2.33
C PHE A 544 2.04 9.73 -1.60
N GLU A 545 2.42 8.45 -1.64
CA GLU A 545 3.63 7.89 -1.04
C GLU A 545 4.59 7.42 -2.15
N GLY A 546 4.72 8.26 -3.19
CA GLY A 546 5.47 7.99 -4.40
C GLY A 546 4.64 7.31 -5.48
N ALA A 547 4.81 7.78 -6.72
CA ALA A 547 4.09 7.29 -7.88
C ALA A 547 4.37 5.79 -8.17
N ALA A 548 3.39 5.08 -8.74
CA ALA A 548 3.54 3.68 -9.14
C ALA A 548 4.72 3.46 -10.11
N GLU A 549 4.94 4.41 -11.02
CA GLU A 549 6.01 4.38 -12.01
C GLU A 549 7.39 4.43 -11.34
N ILE A 550 7.53 5.24 -10.29
CA ILE A 550 8.76 5.31 -9.50
C ILE A 550 8.94 4.02 -8.68
N GLN A 551 7.87 3.48 -8.12
CA GLN A 551 7.92 2.20 -7.40
C GLN A 551 8.37 1.06 -8.33
N ALA A 552 7.82 0.98 -9.54
CA ALA A 552 8.21 0.02 -10.57
C ALA A 552 9.66 0.22 -11.01
N GLN A 553 10.09 1.47 -11.20
CA GLN A 553 11.48 1.82 -11.51
C GLN A 553 12.46 1.31 -10.44
N VAL A 554 12.14 1.49 -9.17
CA VAL A 554 12.97 1.02 -8.04
C VAL A 554 13.03 -0.51 -8.01
N ILE A 555 11.90 -1.19 -8.18
CA ILE A 555 11.85 -2.66 -8.23
C ILE A 555 12.70 -3.18 -9.39
N ALA A 556 12.49 -2.67 -10.60
CA ALA A 556 13.22 -3.10 -11.79
C ALA A 556 14.72 -2.94 -11.61
N ARG A 557 15.17 -1.79 -11.10
CA ARG A 557 16.59 -1.54 -10.84
C ARG A 557 17.17 -2.55 -9.83
N ARG A 558 16.44 -2.83 -8.76
CA ARG A 558 16.87 -3.77 -7.70
C ARG A 558 16.94 -5.22 -8.19
N LEU A 559 16.09 -5.62 -9.13
CA LEU A 559 16.12 -6.94 -9.77
C LEU A 559 17.30 -7.11 -10.74
N LEU A 560 17.81 -6.01 -11.29
CA LEU A 560 18.89 -6.01 -12.28
C LEU A 560 20.29 -5.82 -11.68
N GLU A 561 20.38 -5.30 -10.44
CA GLU A 561 21.62 -5.19 -9.67
C GLU A 561 22.11 -6.58 -9.24
#